data_AF-A0A2K3LZA5-F1
#
_entry.id   AF-A0A2K3LZA5-F1
#
_cell.length_a   1.000
_cell.length_b   1.000
_cell.length_c   1.000
_cell.angle_alpha   90.00
_cell.angle_beta   90.00
_cell.angle_gamma   90.00
#
_symmetry.space_group_name_H-M   'P 1'
#
loop_
_entity.id
_entity.type
_entity.pdbx_description
1 polymer ?
#
loop_
_entity_poly.entity_id
_entity_poly.type
_entity_poly.pdbx_seq_one_letter_code
_entity_poly.pdbx_strand_id
1 'polypeptide(L)'
;MEATKNGRVDNNGFMWFRVSNPYNKRRVSVGLSSAIIDNMRWVEEQGGWVYGEGKERVVTVKEEVTCQSEWNRFACYVLVESFCVRTLDGKLVLRYDFKHTHKIKCKWE
;
A
#
# COMPACT_ATOMS: atom_id res chain seq x y z
N MET A 1 -13.07 0.05 3.52
CA MET A 1 -12.67 -0.80 4.66
C MET A 1 -11.23 -1.21 4.43
N GLU A 2 -10.33 -0.95 5.38
CA GLU A 2 -8.95 -1.41 5.30
C GLU A 2 -8.85 -2.82 5.90
N ALA A 3 -8.09 -3.69 5.24
CA ALA A 3 -7.83 -5.04 5.71
C ALA A 3 -6.52 -5.07 6.51
N THR A 4 -6.49 -5.84 7.59
CA THR A 4 -5.25 -6.14 8.30
C THR A 4 -4.57 -7.33 7.64
N LYS A 5 -3.31 -7.16 7.28
CA LYS A 5 -2.45 -8.20 6.71
C LYS A 5 -1.82 -9.01 7.85
N ASN A 6 -1.94 -10.33 7.81
CA ASN A 6 -1.18 -11.18 8.72
C ASN A 6 0.27 -11.26 8.19
N GLY A 7 1.24 -10.82 8.99
CA GLY A 7 2.64 -10.63 8.53
C GLY A 7 3.41 -11.91 8.25
N ARG A 8 2.78 -13.09 8.34
CA ARG A 8 3.40 -14.40 8.12
C ARG A 8 2.62 -15.20 7.10
N VAL A 9 3.36 -15.90 6.24
CA VAL A 9 2.84 -16.95 5.35
C VAL A 9 2.49 -18.15 6.23
N ASP A 10 1.32 -18.76 6.00
CA ASP A 10 0.92 -19.96 6.70
C ASP A 10 1.63 -21.22 6.16
N ASN A 11 1.38 -22.37 6.79
CA ASN A 11 1.98 -23.64 6.38
C ASN A 11 1.58 -24.07 4.95
N ASN A 12 0.55 -23.46 4.38
CA ASN A 12 0.04 -23.77 3.05
C ASN A 12 0.57 -22.78 1.99
N GLY A 13 1.47 -21.87 2.36
CA GLY A 13 2.04 -20.90 1.43
C GLY A 13 1.10 -19.72 1.15
N PHE A 14 0.12 -19.43 2.01
CA PHE A 14 -0.79 -18.30 1.84
C PHE A 14 -0.52 -17.19 2.83
N MET A 15 -0.63 -15.96 2.34
CA MET A 15 -0.71 -14.77 3.16
C MET A 15 -2.15 -14.31 3.26
N TRP A 16 -2.60 -14.05 4.49
CA TRP A 16 -4.01 -13.77 4.77
C TRP A 16 -4.24 -12.28 5.03
N PHE A 17 -5.29 -11.77 4.39
CA PHE A 17 -5.82 -10.43 4.59
C PHE A 17 -7.19 -10.57 5.27
N ARG A 18 -7.39 -9.88 6.40
CA ARG A 18 -8.63 -9.98 7.18
C ARG A 18 -9.27 -8.62 7.37
N VAL A 19 -10.56 -8.55 7.06
CA VAL A 19 -11.41 -7.42 7.40
C VAL A 19 -12.31 -7.85 8.56
N SER A 20 -12.26 -7.08 9.65
CA SER A 20 -13.18 -7.24 10.78
C SER A 20 -14.10 -6.03 10.81
N ASN A 21 -15.41 -6.24 10.78
CA ASN A 21 -16.36 -5.18 11.04
C ASN A 21 -16.58 -5.08 12.56
N PRO A 22 -16.27 -3.94 13.21
CA PRO A 22 -16.48 -3.80 14.66
C PRO A 22 -17.96 -3.86 15.06
N TYR A 23 -18.89 -3.55 14.15
CA TYR A 23 -20.33 -3.54 14.40
C TYR A 23 -21.02 -4.86 14.04
N ASN A 24 -20.34 -5.78 13.35
CA ASN A 24 -20.91 -7.05 12.92
C ASN A 24 -19.85 -8.14 13.01
N LYS A 25 -20.12 -9.24 13.75
CA LYS A 25 -19.16 -10.34 13.99
C LYS A 25 -18.68 -11.08 12.72
N ARG A 26 -19.14 -10.68 11.53
CA ARG A 26 -18.66 -11.21 10.25
C ARG A 26 -17.19 -10.83 10.04
N ARG A 27 -16.36 -11.87 9.92
CA ARG A 27 -14.97 -11.78 9.49
C ARG A 27 -14.90 -12.22 8.04
N VAL A 28 -14.34 -11.38 7.18
CA VAL A 28 -14.04 -11.73 5.80
C VAL A 28 -12.53 -11.85 5.67
N SER A 29 -12.06 -12.93 5.06
CA SER A 29 -10.64 -13.14 4.81
C SER A 29 -10.38 -13.53 3.37
N VAL A 30 -9.31 -12.98 2.81
CA VAL A 30 -8.81 -13.31 1.48
C VAL A 30 -7.40 -13.87 1.66
N GLY A 31 -7.14 -15.05 1.10
CA GLY A 31 -5.81 -15.66 1.07
C GLY A 31 -5.19 -15.43 -0.31
N LEU A 32 -3.96 -14.93 -0.33
CA LEU A 32 -3.17 -14.81 -1.56
C LEU A 32 -1.93 -15.69 -1.44
N SER A 33 -1.64 -16.51 -2.46
CA SER A 33 -0.44 -17.35 -2.48
C SER A 33 0.82 -16.49 -2.38
N SER A 34 1.80 -16.95 -1.61
CA SER A 34 3.09 -16.27 -1.47
C SER A 34 3.78 -16.10 -2.81
N ALA A 35 3.69 -17.07 -3.72
CA ALA A 35 4.25 -16.97 -5.06
C ALA A 35 3.67 -15.79 -5.86
N ILE A 36 2.38 -15.47 -5.68
CA ILE A 36 1.76 -14.30 -6.31
C ILE A 36 2.29 -13.01 -5.69
N ILE A 37 2.42 -12.98 -4.36
CA ILE A 37 2.93 -11.80 -3.64
C ILE A 37 4.39 -11.52 -3.99
N ASP A 38 5.21 -12.56 -4.06
CA ASP A 38 6.61 -12.46 -4.44
C ASP A 38 6.75 -11.96 -5.88
N ASN A 39 5.89 -12.43 -6.79
CA ASN A 39 5.86 -11.93 -8.17
C ASN A 39 5.41 -10.46 -8.25
N MET A 40 4.34 -10.06 -7.53
CA MET A 40 3.93 -8.66 -7.45
C MET A 40 5.08 -7.77 -6.98
N ARG A 41 5.81 -8.23 -5.96
CA ARG A 41 6.97 -7.53 -5.42
C ARG A 41 8.08 -7.42 -6.45
N TRP A 42 8.41 -8.51 -7.14
CA TRP A 42 9.46 -8.53 -8.16
C TRP A 42 9.16 -7.54 -9.29
N VAL A 43 7.91 -7.49 -9.77
CA VAL A 43 7.48 -6.53 -10.80
C VAL A 43 7.69 -5.08 -10.34
N GLU A 44 7.29 -4.76 -9.12
CA GLU A 44 7.43 -3.40 -8.56
C GLU A 44 8.90 -3.05 -8.31
N GLU A 45 9.72 -4.00 -7.86
CA GLU A 45 11.16 -3.84 -7.69
C GLU A 45 11.85 -3.53 -9.02
N GLN A 46 11.46 -4.17 -10.13
CA GLN A 46 11.91 -3.80 -11.47
C GLN A 46 11.47 -2.37 -11.86
N GLY A 47 10.31 -1.93 -11.38
CA GLY A 47 9.80 -0.55 -11.53
C GLY A 47 10.47 0.49 -10.62
N GLY A 48 11.45 0.08 -9.82
CA GLY A 48 12.20 0.93 -8.89
C GLY A 48 11.58 1.04 -7.50
N TRP A 49 10.49 0.31 -7.20
CA TRP A 49 9.99 0.21 -5.84
C TRP A 49 11.02 -0.48 -4.96
N VAL A 50 11.19 -0.01 -3.73
CA VAL A 50 12.16 -0.61 -2.81
C VAL A 50 11.49 -0.95 -1.50
N TYR A 51 11.57 -2.22 -1.12
CA TYR A 51 11.14 -2.67 0.19
C TYR A 51 12.08 -2.10 1.27
N GLY A 52 11.52 -1.53 2.35
CA GLY A 52 12.32 -1.20 3.53
C GLY A 52 12.79 -2.48 4.20
N GLU A 53 13.92 -2.45 4.91
CA GLU A 53 14.55 -3.60 5.59
C GLU A 53 13.57 -4.37 6.51
N GLY A 54 12.71 -5.22 5.95
CA GLY A 54 11.67 -5.93 6.70
C GLY A 54 10.47 -5.07 7.14
N LYS A 55 10.43 -3.75 6.90
CA LYS A 55 9.42 -2.82 7.43
C LYS A 55 8.94 -1.81 6.37
N GLU A 56 7.75 -1.25 6.58
CA GLU A 56 7.24 -0.13 5.78
C GLU A 56 8.25 1.02 5.84
N ARG A 57 8.73 1.50 4.68
CA ARG A 57 9.66 2.64 4.62
C ARG A 57 8.95 3.89 5.13
N VAL A 58 9.42 4.42 6.25
CA VAL A 58 9.01 5.73 6.73
C VAL A 58 9.90 6.77 6.06
N VAL A 59 9.30 7.76 5.39
CA VAL A 59 10.02 8.91 4.84
C VAL A 59 9.54 10.17 5.54
N THR A 60 10.49 10.94 6.06
CA THR A 60 10.26 12.27 6.60
C THR A 60 10.57 13.30 5.53
N VAL A 61 9.55 14.08 5.14
CA VAL A 61 9.72 15.21 4.22
C VAL A 61 9.84 16.48 5.06
N LYS A 62 10.87 17.28 4.77
CA LYS A 62 11.07 18.59 5.39
C LYS A 62 11.13 19.63 4.27
N GLU A 63 10.24 20.61 4.35
CA GLU A 63 10.13 21.70 3.39
C GLU A 63 10.20 23.03 4.13
N GLU A 64 10.93 23.98 3.56
CA GLU A 64 11.11 25.31 4.14
C GLU A 64 10.06 26.26 3.56
N VAL A 65 9.36 26.97 4.45
CA VAL A 65 8.33 27.93 4.05
C VAL A 65 9.03 29.18 3.55
N THR A 66 8.96 29.41 2.24
CA THR A 66 9.56 30.60 1.60
C THR A 66 8.54 31.71 1.33
N CYS A 67 7.27 31.52 1.69
CA CYS A 67 6.21 32.49 1.42
C CYS A 67 6.36 33.74 2.30
N GLN A 68 6.48 34.90 1.66
CA GLN A 68 6.74 36.18 2.33
C GLN A 68 5.47 36.97 2.71
N SER A 69 4.31 36.64 2.13
CA SER A 69 3.12 37.51 2.24
C SER A 69 1.78 36.81 2.45
N GLU A 70 1.60 35.54 2.05
CA GLU A 70 0.31 34.83 2.17
C GLU A 70 0.49 33.36 2.60
N TRP A 71 -0.53 32.80 3.25
CA TRP A 71 -0.54 31.40 3.68
C TRP A 71 -0.90 30.49 2.51
N ASN A 72 0.12 29.88 1.91
CA ASN A 72 -0.07 28.87 0.87
C ASN A 72 -0.28 27.48 1.48
N ARG A 73 -1.10 26.65 0.83
CA ARG A 73 -1.39 25.29 1.31
C ARG A 73 -0.26 24.36 0.90
N PHE A 74 0.34 23.68 1.86
CA PHE A 74 1.28 22.61 1.58
C PHE A 74 0.55 21.33 1.15
N ALA A 75 0.99 20.72 0.04
CA ALA A 75 0.50 19.43 -0.43
C ALA A 75 1.65 18.47 -0.73
N CYS A 76 1.56 17.23 -0.22
CA CYS A 76 2.54 16.16 -0.39
C CYS A 76 1.87 14.93 -1.01
N TYR A 77 2.42 14.45 -2.11
CA TYR A 77 1.90 13.34 -2.91
C TYR A 77 2.95 12.24 -3.02
N VAL A 78 2.50 10.99 -3.07
CA VAL A 78 3.35 9.82 -3.33
C VAL A 78 2.76 9.03 -4.48
N LEU A 79 3.61 8.52 -5.38
CA LEU A 79 3.16 7.58 -6.40
C LEU A 79 2.76 6.25 -5.74
N VAL A 80 1.58 5.75 -6.07
CA VAL A 80 1.07 4.44 -5.63
C VAL A 80 0.74 3.60 -6.84
N GLU A 81 1.34 2.42 -6.94
CA GLU A 81 0.98 1.38 -7.90
C GLU A 81 0.20 0.29 -7.17
N SER A 82 -0.84 -0.27 -7.81
CA SER A 82 -1.81 -1.14 -7.13
C SER A 82 -2.09 -2.40 -7.93
N PHE A 83 -1.95 -3.56 -7.30
CA PHE A 83 -2.48 -4.81 -7.83
C PHE A 83 -3.92 -5.02 -7.36
N CYS A 84 -4.82 -5.26 -8.31
CA CYS A 84 -6.25 -5.47 -8.05
C CYS A 84 -6.66 -6.89 -8.41
N VAL A 85 -7.00 -7.70 -7.42
CA VAL A 85 -7.61 -9.02 -7.62
C VAL A 85 -9.10 -8.84 -7.81
N ARG A 86 -9.63 -9.35 -8.92
CA ARG A 86 -11.05 -9.30 -9.25
C ARG A 86 -11.61 -10.70 -9.46
N THR A 87 -12.88 -10.87 -9.13
CA THR A 87 -13.65 -12.04 -9.52
C THR A 87 -13.88 -12.05 -11.03
N LEU A 88 -14.32 -13.19 -11.59
CA LEU A 88 -14.64 -13.29 -13.02
C LEU A 88 -15.79 -12.36 -13.45
N ASP A 89 -16.72 -12.05 -12.54
CA ASP A 89 -17.77 -11.04 -12.74
C ASP A 89 -17.28 -9.59 -12.52
N GLY A 90 -15.96 -9.38 -12.38
CA GLY A 90 -15.33 -8.06 -12.35
C GLY A 90 -15.32 -7.35 -11.00
N LYS A 91 -15.86 -7.96 -9.94
CA LYS A 91 -15.90 -7.35 -8.59
C LYS A 91 -14.52 -7.36 -7.96
N LEU A 92 -14.13 -6.23 -7.36
CA LEU A 92 -12.86 -6.10 -6.62
C LEU A 92 -12.90 -6.91 -5.33
N VAL A 93 -11.92 -7.80 -5.15
CA VAL A 93 -11.75 -8.65 -3.96
C VAL A 93 -10.67 -8.09 -3.05
N LEU A 94 -9.53 -7.73 -3.63
CA LEU A 94 -8.37 -7.23 -2.91
C LEU A 94 -7.67 -6.17 -3.76
N ARG A 95 -7.30 -5.06 -3.13
CA ARG A 95 -6.36 -4.07 -3.67
C ARG A 95 -5.12 -4.08 -2.78
N TYR A 96 -3.96 -4.29 -3.38
CA TYR A 96 -2.66 -4.24 -2.70
C TYR A 96 -1.86 -3.07 -3.25
N ASP A 97 -1.49 -2.13 -2.39
CA ASP A 97 -0.85 -0.87 -2.76
C ASP A 97 0.66 -0.89 -2.47
N PHE A 98 1.44 -0.52 -3.48
CA PHE A 98 2.88 -0.29 -3.42
C PHE A 98 3.12 1.22 -3.45
N LYS A 99 3.50 1.78 -2.30
CA LYS A 99 3.85 3.21 -2.18
C LYS A 99 5.31 3.42 -2.57
N HIS A 100 5.55 4.18 -3.62
CA HIS A 100 6.88 4.51 -4.11
C HIS A 100 7.44 5.71 -3.35
N THR A 101 7.99 5.47 -2.16
CA THR A 101 8.47 6.54 -1.28
C THR A 101 9.64 7.35 -1.86
N HIS A 102 10.30 6.85 -2.91
CA HIS A 102 11.31 7.58 -3.68
C HIS A 102 10.71 8.51 -4.76
N LYS A 103 9.39 8.42 -5.01
CA LYS A 103 8.62 9.26 -5.95
C LYS A 103 7.60 10.11 -5.18
N ILE A 104 8.11 10.88 -4.22
CA ILE A 104 7.32 11.88 -3.48
C ILE A 104 7.43 13.23 -4.22
N LYS A 105 6.31 13.95 -4.30
CA LYS A 105 6.24 15.30 -4.84
C LYS A 105 5.56 16.23 -3.85
N CYS A 106 6.17 17.38 -3.61
CA CYS A 106 5.63 18.43 -2.77
C CYS A 106 5.35 19.67 -3.61
N LYS A 107 4.25 20.36 -3.28
CA LYS A 107 3.91 21.65 -3.88
C LYS A 107 3.25 22.55 -2.85
N TRP A 108 3.42 23.85 -3.05
CA TRP A 108 2.66 24.89 -2.38
C TRP A 108 1.53 25.30 -3.33
N GLU A 109 0.28 25.25 -2.86
CA GLU A 109 -0.93 25.70 -3.56
C GLU A 109 -1.32 27.11 -3.12
#